data_AF-A0A7X9SSL6-F1
#
_entry.id   AF-A0A7X9SSL6-F1
#
_cell.length_a   1.000
_cell.length_b   1.000
_cell.length_c   1.000
_cell.angle_alpha   90.00
_cell.angle_beta   90.00
_cell.angle_gamma   90.00
#
_symmetry.space_group_name_H-M   'P 1'
#
loop_
_entity.id
_entity.type
_entity.pdbx_description
1 polymer ?
#
loop_
_entity_poly.entity_id
_entity_poly.type
_entity_poly.pdbx_seq_one_letter_code
_entity_poly.pdbx_strand_id
1 'polypeptide(L)'
;MKTSFIIGLIVAIVAYIAGFLMNDYNITLKISGFLSAFCIVICGILNGSFISGDKYLANYLSEGKDERNKRTKIVNYLLVILIPNIVVCIIVLMLISFRH
;
A
#
# COMPACT_ATOMS: atom_id res chain seq x y z
N MET A 1 2.92 10.50 -9.39
CA MET A 1 2.75 9.11 -9.86
C MET A 1 4.10 8.42 -10.00
N LYS A 2 4.99 8.87 -10.91
CA LYS A 2 6.33 8.26 -11.11
C LYS A 2 7.15 8.12 -9.83
N THR A 3 7.25 9.20 -9.04
CA THR A 3 8.01 9.18 -7.77
C THR A 3 7.46 8.17 -6.77
N SER A 4 6.13 8.10 -6.62
CA SER A 4 5.46 7.13 -5.73
C SER A 4 5.74 5.69 -6.15
N PHE A 5 5.76 5.42 -7.45
CA PHE A 5 6.09 4.10 -7.97
C PHE A 5 7.56 3.74 -7.68
N ILE A 6 8.48 4.69 -7.89
CA ILE A 6 9.91 4.50 -7.59
C ILE A 6 10.11 4.23 -6.09
N ILE A 7 9.44 4.96 -5.22
CA ILE A 7 9.50 4.73 -3.77
C ILE A 7 9.02 3.31 -3.44
N GLY A 8 7.85 2.91 -3.95
CA GLY A 8 7.32 1.56 -3.75
C GLY A 8 8.29 0.47 -4.25
N LEU A 9 8.89 0.69 -5.42
CA LEU A 9 9.85 -0.23 -6.03
C LEU A 9 11.14 -0.35 -5.19
N ILE A 10 11.69 0.77 -4.71
CA ILE A 10 12.87 0.76 -3.84
C ILE A 10 12.58 -0.03 -2.57
N VAL A 11 11.44 0.22 -1.91
CA VAL A 11 11.09 -0.53 -0.69
C VAL A 11 10.93 -2.03 -0.98
N ALA A 12 10.28 -2.38 -2.09
CA ALA A 12 10.09 -3.78 -2.48
C ALA A 12 11.44 -4.48 -2.76
N ILE A 13 12.37 -3.81 -3.45
CA ILE A 13 13.73 -4.32 -3.72
C ILE A 13 14.50 -4.50 -2.41
N VAL A 14 14.49 -3.50 -1.51
CA VAL A 14 15.17 -3.57 -0.22
C VAL A 14 14.61 -4.71 0.64
N ALA A 15 13.28 -4.85 0.70
CA ALA A 15 12.62 -5.93 1.43
C ALA A 15 12.99 -7.32 0.88
N TYR A 16 13.07 -7.46 -0.45
CA TYR A 16 13.49 -8.70 -1.09
C TYR A 16 14.95 -9.03 -0.81
N ILE A 17 15.86 -8.06 -0.97
CA ILE A 17 17.29 -8.23 -0.69
C ILE A 17 17.50 -8.61 0.78
N ALA A 18 16.79 -7.98 1.72
CA ALA A 18 16.88 -8.30 3.14
C ALA A 18 16.50 -9.76 3.42
N GLY A 19 15.37 -10.24 2.88
CA GLY A 19 14.96 -11.64 3.03
C GLY A 19 15.93 -12.62 2.37
N PHE A 20 16.47 -12.26 1.20
CA PHE A 20 17.46 -13.07 0.49
C PHE A 20 18.77 -13.22 1.29
N LEU A 21 19.32 -12.11 1.79
CA LEU A 21 20.57 -12.12 2.57
C LEU A 21 20.45 -12.88 3.89
N MET A 22 19.26 -12.83 4.50
CA MET A 22 18.97 -13.53 5.75
C MET A 22 18.49 -14.97 5.53
N ASN A 23 18.33 -15.41 4.27
CA ASN A 23 17.75 -16.70 3.90
C ASN A 23 16.39 -16.97 4.56
N ASP A 24 15.64 -15.90 4.84
CA ASP A 24 14.30 -15.94 5.44
C ASP A 24 13.37 -15.00 4.69
N TYR A 25 12.62 -15.57 3.74
CA TYR A 25 11.65 -14.84 2.95
C TYR A 25 10.45 -14.33 3.78
N ASN A 26 10.26 -14.79 5.02
CA ASN A 26 9.25 -14.19 5.91
C ASN A 26 9.58 -12.72 6.21
N ILE A 27 10.85 -12.33 6.16
CA ILE A 27 11.28 -10.94 6.37
C ILE A 27 10.76 -10.06 5.24
N THR A 28 10.87 -10.52 3.99
CA THR A 28 10.30 -9.83 2.83
C THR A 28 8.78 -9.69 2.98
N LEU A 29 8.09 -10.77 3.35
CA LEU A 29 6.64 -10.76 3.57
C LEU A 29 6.23 -9.82 4.71
N LYS A 30 6.97 -9.77 5.81
CA LYS A 30 6.70 -8.85 6.92
C LYS A 30 6.84 -7.39 6.48
N ILE A 31 7.92 -7.03 5.79
CA ILE A 31 8.16 -5.64 5.38
C ILE A 31 7.15 -5.20 4.31
N SER A 32 7.10 -5.92 3.19
CA SER A 32 6.22 -5.56 2.06
C SER A 32 4.76 -5.76 2.41
N GLY A 33 4.41 -6.83 3.15
CA GLY A 33 3.05 -7.08 3.60
C GLY A 33 2.55 -6.04 4.59
N PHE A 34 3.37 -5.65 5.57
CA PHE A 34 3.01 -4.57 6.51
C PHE A 34 2.81 -3.25 5.78
N LEU A 35 3.72 -2.88 4.86
CA LEU A 35 3.58 -1.64 4.09
C LEU A 35 2.30 -1.64 3.24
N SER A 36 2.02 -2.74 2.52
CA SER A 36 0.81 -2.86 1.71
C SER A 36 -0.46 -2.79 2.56
N ALA A 37 -0.51 -3.50 3.69
CA ALA A 37 -1.64 -3.45 4.62
C ALA A 37 -1.84 -2.04 5.19
N PHE A 38 -0.76 -1.38 5.60
CA PHE A 38 -0.79 -0.01 6.10
C PHE A 38 -1.34 0.95 5.05
N CYS A 39 -0.86 0.91 3.81
CA CYS A 39 -1.37 1.74 2.72
C CYS A 39 -2.87 1.51 2.47
N ILE A 40 -3.32 0.26 2.47
CA ILE A 40 -4.75 -0.09 2.27
C ILE A 40 -5.61 0.51 3.39
N VAL A 41 -5.18 0.36 4.66
CA VAL A 41 -5.91 0.90 5.81
C VAL A 41 -6.04 2.43 5.71
N ILE A 42 -4.93 3.13 5.44
CA ILE A 42 -4.96 4.59 5.29
C ILE A 42 -5.85 5.01 4.12
N CYS A 43 -5.78 4.33 2.97
CA CYS A 43 -6.67 4.58 1.84
C CYS A 43 -8.15 4.37 2.22
N GLY A 44 -8.47 3.32 2.97
CA GLY A 44 -9.82 3.05 3.45
C GLY A 44 -10.34 4.18 4.35
N ILE A 45 -9.51 4.64 5.29
CA ILE A 45 -9.84 5.76 6.19
C ILE A 45 -10.08 7.04 5.39
N LEU A 46 -9.17 7.41 4.49
CA LEU A 46 -9.28 8.63 3.70
C LEU A 46 -10.50 8.61 2.77
N ASN A 47 -10.89 7.44 2.26
CA ASN A 47 -12.11 7.31 1.44
C ASN A 47 -13.39 7.17 2.28
N GLY A 48 -13.30 7.20 3.61
CA GLY A 48 -14.48 7.06 4.48
C GLY A 48 -15.10 5.66 4.48
N SER A 49 -14.32 4.61 4.18
CA SER A 49 -14.81 3.23 4.08
C SER A 49 -15.32 2.65 5.41
N PHE A 50 -15.01 3.32 6.54
CA PHE A 50 -15.33 2.87 7.89
C PHE A 50 -16.39 3.73 8.60
N ILE A 51 -17.04 4.66 7.90
CA ILE A 51 -18.10 5.53 8.46
C ILE A 51 -19.44 5.30 7.75
N SER A 52 -20.53 5.73 8.38
CA SER A 52 -21.88 5.61 7.80
C SER A 52 -22.07 6.53 6.59
N GLY A 53 -22.96 6.13 5.67
CA GLY A 53 -23.26 6.88 4.44
C GLY A 53 -23.66 8.34 4.70
N ASP A 54 -24.48 8.60 5.71
CA ASP A 54 -24.90 9.96 6.06
C ASP A 54 -23.73 10.84 6.51
N LYS A 55 -22.81 10.27 7.31
CA LYS A 55 -21.59 10.96 7.75
C LYS A 55 -20.65 11.21 6.58
N TYR A 56 -20.53 10.23 5.68
CA TYR A 56 -19.74 10.37 4.46
C TYR A 56 -20.28 11.50 3.57
N LEU A 57 -21.59 11.55 3.36
CA LEU A 57 -22.25 12.59 2.57
C LEU A 57 -22.09 13.98 3.22
N ALA A 58 -22.28 14.09 4.53
CA ALA A 58 -22.08 15.35 5.26
C ALA A 58 -20.64 15.86 5.09
N ASN A 59 -19.64 15.00 5.31
CA ASN A 59 -18.22 15.34 5.12
C ASN A 59 -17.93 15.78 3.68
N TYR A 60 -18.46 15.04 2.71
CA TYR A 60 -18.28 15.32 1.28
C TYR A 60 -18.86 16.68 0.88
N LEU A 61 -20.02 17.06 1.42
CA LEU A 61 -20.66 18.34 1.13
C LEU A 61 -19.94 19.51 1.82
N SER A 62 -19.35 19.29 2.99
CA SER A 62 -18.57 20.31 3.71
C SER A 62 -17.14 20.46 3.20
N GLU A 63 -16.57 19.44 2.55
CA GLU A 63 -15.19 19.44 2.07
C GLU A 63 -15.01 20.33 0.83
N GLY A 64 -14.03 21.22 0.87
CA GLY A 64 -13.67 22.06 -0.27
C GLY A 64 -13.07 21.25 -1.43
N LYS A 65 -13.26 21.73 -2.67
CA LYS A 65 -12.72 21.07 -3.88
C LYS A 65 -11.21 20.82 -3.80
N ASP A 66 -10.45 21.77 -3.25
CA ASP A 66 -9.00 21.65 -3.14
C ASP A 66 -8.56 20.61 -2.12
N GLU A 67 -9.26 20.51 -0.98
CA GLU A 67 -9.02 19.48 0.04
C GLU A 67 -9.32 18.10 -0.51
N ARG A 68 -10.44 17.98 -1.22
CA ARG A 68 -10.83 16.73 -1.89
C ARG A 68 -9.82 16.28 -2.94
N ASN A 69 -9.29 17.21 -3.72
CA ASN A 69 -8.23 16.94 -4.70
C ASN A 69 -6.94 16.50 -4.01
N LYS A 70 -6.55 17.16 -2.91
CA LYS A 70 -5.38 16.76 -2.10
C LYS A 70 -5.56 15.35 -1.54
N ARG A 71 -6.72 15.04 -0.95
CA ARG A 71 -7.04 13.71 -0.42
C ARG A 71 -6.95 12.64 -1.50
N THR A 72 -7.59 12.86 -2.64
CA THR A 72 -7.57 11.93 -3.79
C THR A 72 -6.14 11.72 -4.30
N LYS A 73 -5.32 12.77 -4.33
CA LYS A 73 -3.91 12.70 -4.73
C LYS A 73 -3.08 11.85 -3.75
N ILE A 74 -3.30 11.99 -2.45
CA ILE A 74 -2.65 11.17 -1.41
C ILE A 74 -3.05 9.70 -1.56
N VAL A 75 -4.34 9.41 -1.69
CA VAL A 75 -4.85 8.05 -1.94
C VAL A 75 -4.17 7.44 -3.17
N ASN A 76 -4.14 8.16 -4.30
CA ASN A 76 -3.49 7.68 -5.52
C ASN A 76 -1.99 7.40 -5.33
N TYR A 77 -1.28 8.22 -4.55
CA TYR A 77 0.13 7.97 -4.25
C TYR A 77 0.33 6.71 -3.40
N LEU A 78 -0.50 6.49 -2.38
CA LEU A 78 -0.47 5.28 -1.55
C LEU A 78 -0.79 4.03 -2.38
N LEU A 79 -1.81 4.10 -3.24
CA LEU A 79 -2.18 3.03 -4.16
C LEU A 79 -1.06 2.68 -5.14
N VAL A 80 -0.27 3.66 -5.58
CA VAL A 80 0.87 3.38 -6.46
C VAL A 80 2.06 2.78 -5.71
N ILE A 81 2.30 3.18 -4.46
CA ILE A 81 3.37 2.63 -3.60
C ILE A 81 3.11 1.15 -3.26
N LEU A 82 1.86 0.79 -2.99
CA LEU A 82 1.52 -0.56 -2.56
C LEU A 82 1.64 -1.61 -3.68
N ILE A 83 1.46 -1.23 -4.95
CA ILE A 83 1.48 -2.15 -6.11
C ILE A 83 2.77 -2.99 -6.16
N PRO A 84 3.99 -2.41 -6.25
CA PRO A 84 5.21 -3.20 -6.32
C PRO A 84 5.42 -4.08 -5.08
N ASN A 85 4.97 -3.65 -3.90
CA ASN A 85 5.08 -4.43 -2.66
C ASN A 85 4.12 -5.62 -2.65
N ILE A 86 2.89 -5.46 -3.12
CA ILE A 86 1.95 -6.58 -3.29
C ILE A 86 2.50 -7.59 -4.31
N VAL A 87 3.03 -7.11 -5.43
CA VAL A 87 3.62 -7.98 -6.46
C VAL A 87 4.77 -8.82 -5.87
N VAL A 88 5.68 -8.22 -5.10
CA VAL A 88 6.76 -8.96 -4.43
C VAL A 88 6.21 -9.96 -3.41
N CYS A 89 5.21 -9.61 -2.61
CA CYS A 89 4.57 -10.56 -1.70
C CYS A 89 4.00 -11.78 -2.45
N ILE A 90 3.30 -11.56 -3.56
CA ILE A 90 2.74 -12.65 -4.38
C ILE A 90 3.86 -13.54 -4.93
N ILE A 91 4.93 -12.95 -5.49
CA ILE A 91 6.08 -13.69 -6.02
C ILE A 91 6.73 -14.53 -4.93
N VAL A 92 6.97 -13.96 -3.75
CA VAL A 92 7.60 -14.66 -2.62
C VAL A 92 6.70 -15.78 -2.09
N LEU A 93 5.39 -15.55 -1.96
CA LEU A 93 4.44 -16.60 -1.55
C LEU A 93 4.43 -17.77 -2.55
N MET A 94 4.47 -17.48 -3.86
CA MET A 94 4.60 -18.52 -4.88
C MET A 94 5.92 -19.29 -4.71
N LEU A 95 7.05 -18.60 -4.57
CA LEU A 95 8.36 -19.23 -4.39
C LEU A 95 8.42 -20.15 -3.16
N ILE A 96 7.82 -19.75 -2.05
CA ILE A 96 7.73 -20.57 -0.83
C ILE A 96 6.83 -21.78 -1.09
N SER A 97 5.67 -21.59 -1.72
CA SER A 97 4.71 -22.67 -2.00
C SER A 97 5.28 -23.76 -2.92
N PHE A 98 6.14 -23.40 -3.88
CA PHE A 98 6.80 -24.36 -4.77
C PHE A 98 7.98 -25.11 -4.13
N ARG A 99 8.49 -24.67 -2.97
CA ARG A 99 9.60 -25.34 -2.26
C ARG A 99 9.12 -26.45 -1.31
N HIS A 100 7.81 -26.59 -1.10
CA HIS A 100 7.17 -27.68 -0.37
C HIS A 100 6.62 -28.72 -1.34
#